data_AF-Q3LVH6-F1
#
_entry.id   AF-Q3LVH6-F1
#
_cell.length_a   1.000
_cell.length_b   1.000
_cell.length_c   1.000
_cell.angle_alpha   90.00
_cell.angle_beta   90.00
_cell.angle_gamma   90.00
#
_symmetry.space_group_name_H-M   'P 1'
#
loop_
_entity.id
_entity.type
_entity.pdbx_description
1 polymer ?
#
loop_
_entity_poly.entity_id
_entity_poly.type
_entity_poly.pdbx_seq_one_letter_code
_entity_poly.pdbx_strand_id
1 'polypeptide(L)' 'ESSRCVVVEDSGIGLAAAKAAGMTCIVTKSGYTADEDFANADAVFDCIGDPPEENFDLDFCSTLLQKQYV' A
#
# COMPACT_ATOMS: atom_id res chain seq x y z
N GLU A 1 -16.25 -7.16 1.45
CA GLU A 1 -15.41 -7.47 2.62
C GLU A 1 -14.11 -6.69 2.56
N SER A 2 -13.64 -6.15 3.69
CA SER A 2 -12.41 -5.35 3.78
C SER A 2 -11.15 -6.12 3.35
N SER A 3 -11.15 -7.45 3.51
CA SER A 3 -10.09 -8.34 3.04
C SER A 3 -9.90 -8.39 1.52
N ARG A 4 -10.83 -7.80 0.75
CA ARG A 4 -10.72 -7.65 -0.72
C ARG A 4 -10.38 -6.23 -1.15
N CYS A 5 -10.05 -5.35 -0.21
CA CYS A 5 -9.67 -3.97 -0.49
C CYS A 5 -8.15 -3.80 -0.38
N VAL A 6 -7.60 -3.01 -1.29
CA VAL A 6 -6.25 -2.45 -1.21
C VAL A 6 -6.39 -0.95 -0.99
N VAL A 7 -5.78 -0.46 0.09
CA VAL A 7 -5.68 0.96 0.41
C VAL A 7 -4.35 1.47 -0.13
N VAL A 8 -4.36 2.66 -0.73
CA VAL A 8 -3.15 3.42 -1.07
C VAL A 8 -3.11 4.62 -0.12
N GLU A 9 -2.06 4.69 0.69
CA GLU A 9 -1.85 5.73 1.72
C GLU A 9 -0.44 6.30 1.63
N ASP A 10 -0.20 7.46 2.22
CA ASP A 10 1.12 8.10 2.23
C ASP A 10 1.70 8.34 3.64
N SER A 11 0.87 8.23 4.68
CA SER A 11 1.27 8.50 6.07
C SER A 11 1.16 7.27 6.97
N GLY A 12 1.96 7.23 8.03
CA GLY A 12 1.97 6.15 9.02
C GLY A 12 0.66 6.05 9.79
N ILE A 13 -0.04 7.18 10.01
CA ILE A 13 -1.37 7.18 10.66
C ILE A 13 -2.42 6.55 9.73
N GLY A 14 -2.41 6.90 8.44
CA GLY A 14 -3.29 6.31 7.43
C GLY A 14 -3.05 4.80 7.28
N LEU A 15 -1.77 4.40 7.21
CA LEU A 15 -1.36 2.99 7.23
C LEU A 15 -1.88 2.26 8.46
N ALA A 16 -1.69 2.81 9.67
CA ALA A 16 -2.19 2.20 10.90
C ALA A 16 -3.72 2.02 10.88
N ALA A 17 -4.46 2.99 10.35
CA ALA A 17 -5.91 2.89 10.20
C ALA A 17 -6.32 1.79 9.20
N ALA A 18 -5.65 1.71 8.05
CA ALA A 18 -5.91 0.67 7.05
C ALA A 18 -5.66 -0.74 7.61
N LYS A 19 -4.54 -0.93 8.35
CA LYS A 19 -4.25 -2.21 9.00
C LYS A 19 -5.26 -2.54 10.11
N ALA A 20 -5.69 -1.56 10.90
CA ALA A 20 -6.72 -1.76 11.92
C ALA A 20 -8.09 -2.15 11.32
N ALA A 21 -8.39 -1.71 10.09
CA ALA A 21 -9.58 -2.11 9.33
C ALA A 21 -9.46 -3.51 8.68
N GLY A 22 -8.34 -4.20 8.86
CA GLY A 22 -8.08 -5.52 8.26
C GLY A 22 -7.89 -5.47 6.75
N MET A 23 -7.38 -4.35 6.22
CA MET A 23 -7.15 -4.17 4.79
C MET A 23 -5.67 -4.37 4.43
N THR A 24 -5.45 -4.70 3.16
CA THR A 24 -4.14 -4.56 2.53
C THR A 24 -3.83 -3.08 2.34
N CYS A 25 -2.61 -2.65 2.61
CA CYS A 25 -2.18 -1.26 2.47
C CYS A 25 -0.83 -1.17 1.74
N ILE A 26 -0.83 -0.45 0.62
CA ILE A 26 0.37 -0.03 -0.10
C ILE A 26 0.65 1.42 0.30
N VAL A 27 1.89 1.72 0.66
CA VAL A 27 2.33 3.09 0.90
C VAL A 27 2.98 3.68 -0.34
N THR A 28 2.56 4.88 -0.73
CA THR A 28 3.28 5.74 -1.68
C THR A 28 3.80 6.96 -0.94
N LYS A 29 5.11 7.05 -0.70
CA LYS A 29 5.71 8.12 0.09
C LYS A 29 5.44 9.49 -0.53
N SER A 30 5.03 10.46 0.28
CA SER A 30 4.93 11.85 -0.16
C SER A 30 6.12 12.67 0.35
N GLY A 31 6.26 13.89 -0.15
CA GLY A 31 7.36 14.78 0.25
C GLY A 31 7.39 15.13 1.73
N TYR A 32 6.29 14.93 2.47
CA TYR A 32 6.20 15.24 3.90
C TYR A 32 6.35 14.01 4.80
N THR A 33 6.16 12.81 4.25
CA THR A 33 6.05 11.57 5.02
C THR A 33 7.17 10.57 4.71
N ALA A 34 8.12 10.91 3.83
CA ALA A 34 9.14 9.99 3.33
C ALA A 34 10.00 9.33 4.42
N ASP A 35 10.18 10.00 5.55
CA ASP A 35 10.98 9.57 6.71
C ASP A 35 10.13 8.92 7.83
N GLU A 36 8.82 8.72 7.62
CA GLU A 36 7.97 8.01 8.58
C GLU A 36 8.23 6.48 8.57
N ASP A 37 7.75 5.80 9.61
CA ASP A 37 7.84 4.34 9.72
C ASP A 37 6.67 3.65 9.01
N PHE A 38 7.01 2.84 8.00
CA PHE A 38 6.07 2.06 7.20
C PHE A 38 6.26 0.55 7.35
N ALA A 39 6.88 0.07 8.44
CA ALA A 39 7.23 -1.34 8.63
C ALA A 39 6.04 -2.32 8.58
N ASN A 40 4.81 -1.84 8.83
CA ASN A 40 3.58 -2.64 8.78
C ASN A 40 2.80 -2.53 7.44
N ALA A 41 3.34 -1.84 6.44
CA ALA A 41 2.78 -1.81 5.09
C ALA A 41 2.99 -3.15 4.37
N ASP A 42 2.07 -3.51 3.48
CA ASP A 42 2.20 -4.72 2.65
C ASP A 42 3.15 -4.47 1.44
N ALA A 43 3.29 -3.22 1.01
CA ALA A 43 4.31 -2.74 0.08
C ALA A 43 4.56 -1.24 0.26
N VAL A 44 5.75 -0.75 -0.09
CA VAL A 44 6.13 0.66 -0.01
C VAL A 44 6.83 1.06 -1.30
N PHE A 45 6.37 2.15 -1.92
CA PHE A 45 6.93 2.75 -3.13
C PHE A 45 7.05 4.27 -2.96
N ASP A 46 7.82 4.93 -3.83
CA ASP A 46 7.90 6.38 -3.85
C ASP A 46 6.69 7.01 -4.55
N CYS A 47 6.09 6.31 -5.54
CA CYS A 47 4.86 6.71 -6.23
C CYS A 47 4.24 5.50 -6.94
N ILE A 48 3.08 5.68 -7.57
CA ILE A 48 2.47 4.65 -8.46
C ILE A 48 3.32 4.48 -9.72
N GLY A 49 3.72 5.59 -10.34
CA GLY A 49 4.47 5.63 -11.59
C GLY A 49 3.56 5.61 -12.83
N ASP A 50 4.17 5.93 -13.97
CA ASP A 50 3.56 5.88 -15.30
C ASP A 50 4.53 5.15 -16.25
N PRO A 51 4.07 4.48 -17.31
CA PRO A 51 4.97 3.85 -18.28
C PRO A 51 5.99 4.85 -18.86
N PRO A 52 7.27 4.49 -19.00
CA PRO A 52 7.85 3.15 -18.79
C PRO A 52 8.38 2.87 -17.38
N GLU A 53 8.18 3.78 -16.42
CA GLU A 53 8.72 3.74 -15.05
C GLU A 53 7.59 3.50 -14.02
N GLU A 54 6.69 2.58 -14.33
CA GLU A 54 5.61 2.17 -13.42
C GLU A 54 6.16 1.32 -12.26
N ASN A 55 5.75 1.61 -11.03
CA ASN A 55 6.13 0.83 -9.85
C ASN A 55 5.13 -0.30 -9.56
N PHE A 56 3.83 -0.03 -9.70
CA PHE A 56 2.79 -1.04 -9.55
C PHE A 56 1.49 -0.63 -10.28
N ASP A 57 0.68 -1.64 -10.61
CA ASP A 57 -0.59 -1.51 -11.29
C ASP A 57 -1.72 -2.24 -10.54
N LEU A 58 -2.88 -2.38 -11.17
CA LEU A 58 -4.02 -3.09 -10.60
C LEU A 58 -3.81 -4.61 -10.52
N ASP A 59 -2.99 -5.19 -11.40
CA ASP A 59 -2.68 -6.61 -11.35
C ASP A 59 -1.81 -6.92 -10.14
N PHE A 60 -0.81 -6.08 -9.85
CA PHE A 60 -0.02 -6.16 -8.62
C PHE A 60 -0.91 -6.11 -7.36
N CYS A 61 -1.84 -5.16 -7.27
CA CYS A 61 -2.82 -5.08 -6.18
C CYS A 61 -3.58 -6.40 -6.00
N SER A 62 -3.99 -7.03 -7.10
CA SER A 62 -4.70 -8.31 -7.07
C SER A 62 -3.81 -9.46 -6.56
N THR A 63 -2.52 -9.48 -6.93
CA THR A 63 -1.57 -10.48 -6.41
C THR A 63 -1.30 -10.31 -4.92
N LEU A 64 -1.31 -9.08 -4.41
CA LEU A 64 -1.11 -8.80 -2.98
C LEU A 64 -2.23 -9.40 -2.13
N LEU A 65 -3.48 -9.27 -2.58
CA LEU A 65 -4.63 -9.86 -1.89
C LEU A 65 -4.54 -11.39 -1.82
N GLN A 66 -4.00 -12.05 -2.85
CA GLN A 66 -3.87 -13.51 -2.86
C GLN A 66 -2.88 -14.02 -1.80
N LYS A 67 -1.83 -13.25 -1.47
CA LYS A 67 -0.84 -13.63 -0.45
C LYS A 67 -1.42 -13.66 0.98
N GLN A 68 -2.51 -12.94 1.24
CA GLN A 68 -3.16 -12.93 2.56
C GLN A 68 -4.07 -14.14 2.82
N TYR A 69 -4.40 -14.94 1.80
CA TYR A 69 -5.29 -16.11 1.93
C TYR A 69 -4.54 -17.46 2.05
N VAL A 70 -3.24 -17.45 2.34
CA VAL A 70 -2.42 -18.66 2.56
C VAL A 70 -2.18 -18.91 4.04
#